data_AF-A0A2T2WHV6-F1
#
_entry.id   AF-A0A2T2WHV6-F1
#
_cell.length_a   1.000
_cell.length_b   1.000
_cell.length_c   1.000
_cell.angle_alpha   90.00
_cell.angle_beta   90.00
_cell.angle_gamma   90.00
#
_symmetry.space_group_name_H-M   'P 1'
#
loop_
_entity.id
_entity.type
_entity.pdbx_description
1 polymer ?
#
loop_
_entity_poly.entity_id
_entity_poly.type
_entity_poly.pdbx_seq_one_letter_code
_entity_poly.pdbx_strand_id
1 'polypeptide(L)'
;MWENHKSGSMRGRPRKGPPTLHLQAIPDHKLKPGQSVDKLIGYFERNRAYIPCYALRKALHLRNSSNRGEKANDLCVASRQKHQGMSWSPSGSVALATVTTLNHNHGLTAWCTHHRIALEWVA
;
A
#
# COMPACT_ATOMS: atom_id res chain seq x y z
N MET A 1 23.54 -10.54 -22.89
CA MET A 1 24.02 -11.87 -23.27
C MET A 1 23.88 -12.74 -22.03
N TRP A 2 22.87 -13.60 -21.94
CA TRP A 2 22.68 -14.49 -20.78
C TRP A 2 22.95 -15.92 -21.24
N GLU A 3 24.04 -16.49 -20.74
CA GLU A 3 24.50 -17.83 -21.11
C GLU A 3 23.64 -18.92 -20.48
N ASN A 4 23.29 -19.90 -21.32
CA ASN A 4 22.57 -21.11 -20.94
C ASN A 4 23.55 -22.18 -20.46
N HIS A 5 23.61 -22.43 -19.15
CA HIS A 5 24.05 -23.72 -18.63
C HIS A 5 22.86 -24.53 -18.13
N LYS A 6 22.51 -25.59 -18.87
CA LYS A 6 21.63 -26.65 -18.39
C LYS A 6 22.48 -27.71 -17.68
N SER A 7 22.19 -27.96 -16.40
CA SER A 7 22.46 -29.25 -15.75
C SER A 7 21.61 -29.38 -14.49
N GLY A 8 20.95 -30.52 -14.31
CA GLY A 8 20.49 -30.97 -13.00
C GLY A 8 18.97 -31.05 -12.82
N SER A 9 18.47 -32.28 -12.87
CA SER A 9 17.15 -32.71 -12.43
C SER A 9 16.91 -32.34 -10.96
N MET A 10 16.01 -31.37 -10.73
CA MET A 10 15.21 -31.30 -9.52
C MET A 10 13.82 -30.86 -9.94
N ARG A 11 12.78 -31.55 -9.43
CA ARG A 11 11.37 -31.16 -9.52
C ARG A 11 11.16 -29.84 -8.76
N GLY A 12 11.67 -28.75 -9.34
CA GLY A 12 11.45 -27.40 -8.88
C GLY A 12 10.09 -26.94 -9.38
N ARG A 13 9.28 -26.36 -8.48
CA ARG A 13 8.13 -25.54 -8.88
C ARG A 13 8.58 -24.61 -10.02
N PRO A 14 7.75 -24.38 -11.06
CA PRO A 14 8.14 -23.55 -12.18
C PRO A 14 8.70 -22.23 -11.63
N ARG A 15 9.96 -21.94 -11.97
CA ARG A 15 10.58 -20.64 -11.67
C ARG A 15 9.68 -19.61 -12.32
N LYS A 16 8.90 -18.91 -11.51
CA LYS A 16 8.07 -17.80 -11.98
C LYS A 16 9.03 -16.84 -12.68
N GLY A 17 8.81 -16.59 -13.97
CA GLY A 17 9.56 -15.62 -14.75
C GLY A 17 9.46 -14.21 -14.13
N PRO A 18 10.00 -13.17 -14.78
CA PRO A 18 9.82 -11.80 -14.31
C PRO A 18 8.32 -11.56 -14.02
N PRO A 19 7.95 -10.83 -12.94
CA PRO A 19 6.56 -10.68 -12.49
C PRO A 19 5.58 -10.21 -13.59
N THR A 20 6.12 -9.52 -14.59
CA THR A 20 5.45 -9.00 -15.77
C THR A 20 4.98 -10.09 -16.75
N LEU A 21 5.61 -11.26 -16.75
CA LEU A 21 5.24 -12.39 -17.62
C LEU A 21 3.84 -12.94 -17.30
N HIS A 22 3.43 -12.88 -16.04
CA HIS A 22 2.08 -13.28 -15.63
C HIS A 22 1.00 -12.28 -16.08
N LEU A 23 1.34 -11.00 -16.15
CA LEU A 23 0.42 -9.96 -16.60
C LEU A 23 0.22 -10.02 -18.13
N GLN A 24 1.30 -10.29 -18.87
CA GLN A 24 1.27 -10.47 -20.32
C GLN A 24 0.51 -11.72 -20.76
N ALA A 25 0.38 -12.72 -19.89
CA ALA A 25 -0.34 -13.96 -20.17
C ALA A 25 -1.86 -13.85 -19.93
N ILE A 26 -2.38 -12.69 -19.50
CA ILE A 26 -3.81 -12.50 -19.27
C ILE A 26 -4.52 -12.37 -20.63
N PRO A 27 -5.54 -13.20 -20.93
CA PRO A 27 -6.27 -13.10 -22.19
C PRO A 27 -7.06 -11.81 -22.32
N ASP A 28 -7.08 -11.21 -23.51
CA ASP A 28 -7.74 -9.93 -23.79
C ASP A 28 -9.22 -9.91 -23.43
N HIS A 29 -9.95 -11.03 -23.61
CA HIS A 29 -11.37 -11.13 -23.26
C HIS A 29 -11.66 -10.97 -21.76
N LYS A 30 -10.64 -11.07 -20.89
CA LYS A 30 -10.75 -10.83 -19.44
C LYS A 30 -10.40 -9.41 -19.05
N LEU A 31 -9.91 -8.60 -19.98
CA LEU A 31 -9.53 -7.21 -19.74
C LEU A 31 -10.70 -6.30 -20.04
N LYS A 32 -10.88 -5.26 -19.22
CA LYS A 32 -11.87 -4.22 -19.53
C LYS A 32 -11.36 -3.38 -20.72
N PRO A 33 -12.24 -2.97 -21.65
CA PRO A 33 -11.87 -2.07 -22.74
C PRO A 33 -11.14 -0.83 -22.22
N GLY A 34 -10.00 -0.48 -22.83
CA GLY A 34 -9.18 0.67 -22.45
C GLY A 34 -8.19 0.44 -21.29
N GLN A 35 -8.18 -0.74 -20.66
CA GLN A 35 -7.13 -1.11 -19.71
C GLN A 35 -5.93 -1.71 -20.44
N SER A 36 -4.85 -0.95 -20.60
CA SER A 36 -3.61 -1.48 -21.18
C SER A 36 -2.77 -2.14 -20.08
N VAL A 37 -2.56 -3.45 -20.20
CA VAL A 37 -1.61 -4.22 -19.38
C VAL A 37 -0.22 -3.58 -19.43
N ASP A 38 0.16 -3.01 -20.57
CA ASP A 38 1.45 -2.34 -20.78
C ASP A 38 1.65 -1.13 -19.85
N LYS A 39 0.62 -0.31 -19.59
CA LYS A 39 0.71 0.79 -18.63
C LYS A 39 0.99 0.28 -17.22
N LEU A 40 0.34 -0.82 -16.83
CA LEU A 40 0.52 -1.45 -15.52
C LEU A 40 1.93 -2.03 -15.37
N ILE A 41 2.40 -2.75 -16.40
CA ILE A 41 3.77 -3.26 -16.46
C ILE A 41 4.77 -2.12 -16.35
N GLY A 42 4.61 -1.07 -17.17
CA GLY A 42 5.50 0.10 -17.13
C GLY A 42 5.48 0.80 -15.77
N TYR A 43 4.34 0.85 -15.09
CA TYR A 43 4.26 1.38 -13.72
C TYR A 43 5.07 0.54 -12.74
N PHE A 44 4.96 -0.79 -12.77
CA PHE A 44 5.71 -1.67 -11.88
C PHE A 44 7.22 -1.58 -12.12
N GLU A 45 7.66 -1.53 -13.38
CA GLU A 45 9.08 -1.41 -13.71
C GLU A 45 9.66 -0.07 -13.22
N ARG A 46 8.97 1.05 -13.44
CA ARG A 46 9.40 2.37 -12.94
C ARG A 46 9.50 2.44 -11.42
N ASN A 47 8.64 1.72 -10.71
CA ASN A 47 8.56 1.76 -9.25
C ASN A 47 9.23 0.55 -8.58
N ARG A 48 9.96 -0.27 -9.32
CA ARG A 48 10.50 -1.56 -8.84
C ARG A 48 11.32 -1.44 -7.56
N ALA A 49 12.07 -0.35 -7.41
CA ALA A 49 12.88 -0.07 -6.22
C ALA A 49 12.04 0.18 -4.94
N TYR A 50 10.80 0.68 -5.09
CA TYR A 50 9.89 0.98 -3.98
C TYR A 50 8.96 -0.18 -3.63
N ILE A 51 8.86 -1.20 -4.49
CA ILE A 51 7.99 -2.36 -4.27
C ILE A 51 8.69 -3.36 -3.35
N PRO A 52 8.18 -3.62 -2.14
CA PRO A 52 8.81 -4.56 -1.23
C PRO A 52 8.83 -5.99 -1.80
N CYS A 53 9.86 -6.76 -1.45
CA CYS A 53 9.88 -8.19 -1.76
C CYS A 53 8.82 -8.94 -0.91
N TYR A 54 7.60 -9.07 -1.43
CA TYR A 54 6.50 -9.72 -0.73
C TYR A 54 6.76 -11.19 -0.39
N ALA A 55 7.59 -11.88 -1.19
CA ALA A 55 8.01 -13.25 -0.89
C ALA A 55 8.84 -13.30 0.40
N LEU A 56 9.82 -12.40 0.54
CA LEU A 56 10.64 -12.27 1.75
C LEU A 56 9.79 -11.86 2.95
N ARG A 57 8.92 -10.85 2.81
CA ARG A 57 8.02 -10.43 3.89
C ARG A 57 7.13 -11.57 4.38
N LYS A 58 6.60 -12.38 3.45
CA LYS A 58 5.81 -13.56 3.79
C LYS A 58 6.63 -14.61 4.54
N ALA A 59 7.86 -14.86 4.11
CA ALA A 59 8.77 -15.78 4.79
C ALA A 59 9.13 -15.31 6.21
N LEU A 60 9.20 -14.00 6.42
CA LEU A 60 9.44 -13.36 7.73
C LEU A 60 8.16 -13.18 8.55
N HIS A 61 7.01 -13.71 8.12
CA HIS A 61 5.70 -13.52 8.77
C HIS A 61 5.32 -12.04 8.98
N LEU A 62 5.87 -11.14 8.17
CA LEU A 62 5.53 -9.72 8.20
C LEU A 62 4.19 -9.49 7.50
N ARG A 63 3.35 -8.67 8.11
CA ARG A 63 2.04 -8.31 7.57
C ARG A 63 2.19 -7.57 6.24
N ASN A 64 1.49 -8.00 5.20
CA ASN A 64 1.51 -7.39 3.86
C ASN A 64 0.27 -6.53 3.56
N SER A 65 -0.61 -6.35 4.56
CA SER A 65 -1.90 -5.69 4.37
C SER A 65 -1.83 -4.21 4.74
N SER A 66 -2.49 -3.35 3.96
CA SER A 66 -2.69 -1.93 4.23
C SER A 66 -3.80 -1.64 5.25
N ASN A 67 -4.54 -2.66 5.71
CA ASN A 67 -5.74 -2.51 6.54
C ASN A 67 -5.56 -1.58 7.76
N ARG A 68 -4.39 -1.56 8.43
CA ARG A 68 -4.16 -0.64 9.56
C ARG A 68 -4.21 0.83 9.10
N GLY A 69 -3.54 1.14 7.99
CA GLY A 69 -3.54 2.49 7.41
C GLY A 69 -4.89 2.89 6.83
N GLU A 70 -5.55 1.98 6.12
CA GLU A 70 -6.92 2.19 5.62
C GLU A 70 -7.90 2.45 6.76
N LYS A 71 -7.82 1.65 7.84
CA LYS A 71 -8.69 1.84 9.01
C LYS A 71 -8.40 3.16 9.73
N ALA A 72 -7.14 3.57 9.83
CA ALA A 72 -6.78 4.87 10.39
C ALA A 72 -7.37 6.02 9.57
N ASN A 73 -7.29 5.93 8.24
CA ASN A 73 -7.92 6.88 7.33
C ASN A 73 -9.45 6.90 7.50
N ASP A 74 -10.09 5.74 7.63
CA ASP A 74 -11.54 5.65 7.86
C ASP A 74 -11.97 6.36 9.15
N LEU A 75 -11.22 6.17 10.23
CA LEU A 75 -11.48 6.77 11.54
C LEU A 75 -11.24 8.29 11.53
N CYS A 76 -10.14 8.75 10.93
CA CYS A 76 -9.71 10.14 11.06
C CYS A 76 -10.26 11.07 9.97
N VAL A 77 -10.51 10.54 8.76
CA VAL A 77 -10.76 11.35 7.56
C VAL A 77 -11.99 10.88 6.80
N ALA A 78 -12.03 9.61 6.41
CA ALA A 78 -12.97 9.15 5.38
C ALA A 78 -14.43 9.19 5.83
N SER A 79 -14.72 8.78 7.08
CA SER A 79 -16.10 8.78 7.61
C SER A 79 -16.79 10.14 7.52
N ARG A 80 -16.03 11.24 7.60
CA ARG A 80 -16.57 12.61 7.56
C ARG A 80 -16.48 13.26 6.19
N GLN A 81 -15.53 12.90 5.34
CA GLN A 81 -15.36 13.52 4.02
C GLN A 81 -16.11 12.77 2.92
N LYS A 82 -16.23 11.44 3.05
CA LYS A 82 -16.90 10.62 2.05
C LYS A 82 -18.36 11.05 1.96
N HIS A 83 -18.82 11.36 0.75
CA HIS A 83 -20.17 11.82 0.46
C HIS A 83 -20.54 13.24 0.96
N GLN A 84 -19.60 14.02 1.52
CA GLN A 84 -19.85 15.37 2.04
C GLN A 84 -19.35 16.52 1.14
N GLY A 85 -18.91 16.25 -0.09
CA GLY A 85 -18.54 17.26 -1.10
C GLY A 85 -17.38 18.19 -0.70
N MET A 86 -17.25 19.33 -1.39
CA MET A 86 -16.28 20.41 -1.11
C MET A 86 -16.68 21.30 0.08
N SER A 87 -17.32 20.73 1.11
CA SER A 87 -17.83 21.51 2.25
C SER A 87 -16.73 21.98 3.22
N TRP A 88 -15.45 21.70 2.91
CA TRP A 88 -14.34 21.90 3.82
C TRP A 88 -13.15 22.55 3.13
N SER A 89 -12.57 23.55 3.79
CA SER A 89 -11.27 24.06 3.41
C SER A 89 -10.17 23.02 3.71
N PRO A 90 -9.07 23.00 2.94
CA PRO A 90 -7.93 22.12 3.22
C PRO A 90 -7.41 22.26 4.66
N SER A 91 -7.37 23.49 5.19
CA SER A 91 -6.95 23.77 6.56
C SER A 91 -7.89 23.19 7.61
N GLY A 92 -9.21 23.29 7.42
CA GLY A 92 -10.20 22.73 8.32
C GLY A 92 -10.16 21.20 8.35
N SER A 93 -10.00 20.57 7.18
CA SER A 93 -9.85 19.12 7.08
C SER A 93 -8.63 18.61 7.83
N VAL A 94 -7.47 19.26 7.66
CA VAL A 94 -6.23 18.87 8.34
C VAL A 94 -6.31 19.08 9.85
N ALA A 95 -6.81 20.24 10.30
CA ALA A 95 -6.94 20.55 11.72
C ALA A 95 -7.82 19.51 12.44
N LEU A 96 -8.98 19.19 11.85
CA LEU A 96 -9.91 18.23 12.43
C LEU A 96 -9.37 16.80 12.42
N ALA A 97 -8.72 16.36 11.33
CA ALA A 97 -8.07 15.06 11.29
C ALA A 97 -6.99 14.94 12.37
N THR A 98 -6.24 16.01 12.62
CA THR A 98 -5.21 16.08 13.65
C THR A 98 -5.82 15.92 15.06
N VAL A 99 -6.85 16.69 15.39
CA VAL A 99 -7.54 16.60 16.69
C VAL A 99 -8.18 15.22 16.89
N THR A 100 -8.79 14.67 15.84
CA THR A 100 -9.42 13.34 15.88
C THR A 100 -8.37 12.25 16.10
N THR A 101 -7.20 12.37 15.45
CA THR A 101 -6.07 11.46 15.64
C THR A 101 -5.56 11.53 17.09
N LEU A 102 -5.39 12.73 17.65
CA LEU A 102 -4.97 12.90 19.04
C LEU A 102 -5.97 12.29 20.01
N ASN A 103 -7.27 12.45 19.75
CA ASN A 103 -8.32 11.85 20.55
C ASN A 103 -8.29 10.32 20.50
N HIS A 104 -8.13 9.72 19.31
CA HIS A 104 -8.02 8.26 19.16
C HIS A 104 -6.77 7.67 19.81
N ASN A 105 -5.69 8.44 19.92
CA ASN A 105 -4.44 8.01 20.54
C ASN A 105 -4.33 8.47 22.01
N HIS A 106 -5.42 8.94 22.63
CA HIS A 106 -5.45 9.42 24.02
C HIS A 106 -4.44 10.55 24.33
N GLY A 107 -3.95 11.26 23.30
CA GLY A 107 -2.95 12.32 23.42
C GLY A 107 -3.54 13.72 23.55
N LEU A 108 -4.86 13.88 23.44
CA LEU A 108 -5.50 15.19 23.38
C LEU A 108 -5.24 16.03 24.64
N THR A 109 -5.38 15.45 25.83
CA THR A 109 -5.14 16.16 27.11
C THR A 109 -3.69 16.62 27.22
N ALA A 110 -2.72 15.75 26.93
CA ALA A 110 -1.30 16.08 26.99
C ALA A 110 -0.95 17.22 26.01
N TRP A 111 -1.56 17.22 24.83
CA TRP A 111 -1.38 18.30 23.86
C TRP A 111 -2.03 19.61 24.32
N CYS A 112 -3.27 19.57 24.81
CA CYS A 112 -3.98 20.78 25.25
C CYS A 112 -3.33 21.43 26.49
N THR A 113 -2.84 20.63 27.43
CA THR A 113 -2.29 21.14 28.71
C THR A 113 -0.80 21.43 28.64
N HIS A 114 -0.05 20.64 27.87
CA HIS A 114 1.41 20.68 27.89
C HIS A 114 2.05 20.89 26.51
N HIS A 115 1.25 20.97 25.44
CA HIS A 115 1.72 21.07 24.05
C HIS A 115 2.69 19.95 23.66
N ARG A 116 2.48 18.74 24.21
CA ARG A 116 3.30 17.54 23.93
C ARG A 116 2.50 16.49 23.16
N ILE A 117 3.17 15.86 22.21
CA ILE A 117 2.67 14.70 21.47
C ILE A 117 3.71 13.59 21.62
N ALA A 118 3.31 12.46 22.19
CA ALA A 118 4.17 11.28 22.28
C ALA A 118 4.08 10.51 20.96
N LEU A 119 5.23 10.21 20.35
CA LEU A 119 5.34 9.37 19.17
C LEU A 119 5.88 8.01 19.60
N GLU A 120 4.96 7.10 19.91
CA GLU A 120 5.29 5.76 20.36
C GLU A 120 5.06 4.77 19.22
N TRP A 121 6.03 3.89 19.02
CA TRP A 121 5.89 2.82 18.05
C TRP A 121 5.16 1.65 18.71
N VAL A 122 3.94 1.39 18.26
CA VAL A 122 3.16 0.22 18.70
C VAL A 122 3.36 -0.90 17.66
N ALA A 123 4.11 -1.94 18.06
CA ALA A 123 4.39 -3.13 17.25
C ALA A 123 3.09 -3.88 16.84
#